data_AF-A0A9P8RRI0-F1
#
_entry.id   AF-A0A9P8RRI0-F1
#
_cell.length_a   1.000
_cell.length_b   1.000
_cell.length_c   1.000
_cell.angle_alpha   90.00
_cell.angle_beta   90.00
_cell.angle_gamma   90.00
#
_symmetry.space_group_name_H-M   'P 1'
#
loop_
_entity.id
_entity.type
_entity.pdbx_description
1 polymer ?
#
loop_
_entity_poly.entity_id
_entity_poly.type
_entity_poly.pdbx_seq_one_letter_code
_entity_poly.pdbx_strand_id
1 'polypeptide(L)'
;MAEYMTRSQLKQLDLKVSTVERDVTFMALKPPSRPGKDDSGDISVKLTLLTPQRAAQILSNTVPPVLIFYRPPIAAAQPGKALPRPGAAVSSAAADLAAASEPPSSLEPTGIYGSVSTADVATSIRALLATDEEGSRVVISPEEIIFLNSISEEDELGDVDRVKRLGDFEVEIKVKGMKDSLKKTVRVLPEQKEVNFKLEDAREK
;
A
#
# COMPACT_ATOMS: atom_id res chain seq x y z
N MET A 1 22.72 -45.62 -2.70
CA MET A 1 23.07 -46.15 -4.03
C MET A 1 22.22 -47.37 -4.28
N ALA A 2 21.59 -47.49 -5.44
CA ALA A 2 20.85 -48.70 -5.84
C ALA A 2 21.67 -49.44 -6.90
N GLU A 3 21.76 -50.76 -6.79
CA GLU A 3 22.45 -51.62 -7.76
C GLU A 3 21.42 -52.33 -8.63
N TYR A 4 21.68 -52.39 -9.93
CA TYR A 4 20.77 -53.01 -10.90
C TYR A 4 20.92 -54.52 -10.89
N MET A 5 19.83 -55.24 -10.62
CA MET A 5 19.81 -56.70 -10.68
C MET A 5 19.65 -57.18 -12.12
N THR A 6 20.52 -58.10 -12.55
CA THR A 6 20.50 -58.68 -13.90
C THR A 6 19.62 -59.93 -13.98
N ARG A 7 19.22 -60.32 -15.20
CA ARG A 7 18.32 -61.48 -15.42
C ARG A 7 18.93 -62.83 -14.97
N SER A 8 20.24 -62.97 -15.03
CA SER A 8 20.95 -64.16 -14.55
C SER A 8 20.86 -64.28 -13.02
N GLN A 9 21.04 -63.18 -12.30
CA GLN A 9 20.92 -63.11 -10.84
C GLN A 9 19.48 -63.40 -10.37
N LEU A 10 18.48 -62.87 -11.08
CA LEU A 10 17.06 -63.17 -10.80
C LEU A 10 16.74 -64.67 -10.97
N LYS A 11 17.34 -65.33 -11.96
CA LYS A 11 17.16 -66.78 -12.20
C LYS A 11 17.88 -67.64 -11.16
N GLN A 12 19.04 -67.20 -10.66
CA GLN A 12 19.76 -67.89 -9.59
C GLN A 12 19.02 -67.85 -8.25
N LEU A 13 18.24 -66.79 -8.01
CA LEU A 13 17.42 -66.64 -6.81
C LEU A 13 16.06 -67.36 -6.91
N ASP A 14 15.80 -68.08 -8.01
CA ASP A 14 14.54 -68.80 -8.32
C ASP A 14 13.28 -67.93 -8.15
N LEU A 15 13.44 -66.62 -8.33
CA LEU A 15 12.35 -65.66 -8.30
C LEU A 15 11.65 -65.70 -9.66
N LYS A 16 10.53 -66.43 -9.73
CA LYS A 16 9.62 -66.38 -10.89
C LYS A 16 9.23 -64.92 -11.08
N VAL A 17 9.46 -64.38 -12.29
CA VAL A 17 9.33 -62.96 -12.66
C VAL A 17 8.01 -62.39 -12.13
N SER A 18 8.05 -61.88 -10.90
CA SER A 18 6.96 -61.17 -10.26
C SER A 18 7.17 -59.70 -10.57
N THR A 19 6.11 -59.02 -10.97
CA THR A 19 6.12 -57.59 -11.27
C THR A 19 6.75 -56.84 -10.10
N VAL A 20 7.87 -56.16 -10.34
CA VAL A 20 8.58 -55.39 -9.32
C VAL A 20 7.82 -54.09 -9.14
N GLU A 21 6.82 -54.10 -8.27
CA GLU A 21 6.11 -52.89 -7.85
C GLU A 21 6.74 -52.30 -6.60
N ARG A 22 6.71 -50.96 -6.50
CA ARG A 22 7.18 -50.25 -5.31
C ARG A 22 6.07 -50.22 -4.28
N ASP A 23 6.33 -50.74 -3.08
CA ASP A 23 5.44 -50.58 -1.94
C ASP A 23 5.58 -49.16 -1.36
N VAL A 24 4.53 -48.36 -1.52
CA VAL A 24 4.46 -46.98 -1.00
C VAL A 24 4.23 -46.91 0.51
N THR A 25 3.82 -48.01 1.15
CA THR A 25 3.58 -48.09 2.59
C THR A 25 4.78 -48.64 3.37
N PHE A 26 5.84 -49.06 2.67
CA PHE A 26 7.06 -49.58 3.28
C PHE A 26 7.71 -48.53 4.20
N MET A 27 7.92 -48.89 5.48
CA MET A 27 8.40 -48.01 6.56
C MET A 27 7.49 -46.84 6.95
N ALA A 28 6.20 -46.85 6.62
CA ALA A 28 5.22 -45.96 7.24
C ALA A 28 4.96 -46.37 8.70
N LEU A 29 5.97 -46.18 9.57
CA LEU A 29 5.77 -46.14 11.02
C LEU A 29 4.77 -45.02 11.27
N LYS A 30 3.50 -45.38 11.49
CA LYS A 30 2.49 -44.48 12.03
C LYS A 30 3.11 -43.83 13.26
N PRO A 31 3.38 -42.51 13.26
CA PRO A 31 3.96 -41.88 14.42
C PRO A 31 3.04 -42.17 15.61
N PRO A 32 3.58 -42.51 16.80
CA PRO A 32 2.75 -42.66 17.97
C PRO A 32 1.95 -41.36 18.11
N SER A 33 0.63 -41.52 18.24
CA SER A 33 -0.25 -40.43 18.66
C SER A 33 0.40 -39.81 19.89
N ARG A 34 1.06 -38.66 19.72
CA ARG A 34 1.32 -37.79 20.87
C ARG A 34 -0.06 -37.58 21.48
N PRO A 35 -0.27 -37.68 22.80
CA PRO A 35 -1.46 -37.12 23.41
C PRO A 35 -1.47 -35.64 23.03
N GLY A 36 -2.15 -35.37 21.91
CA GLY A 36 -2.49 -34.06 21.45
C GLY A 36 -3.30 -33.50 22.58
N LYS A 37 -2.79 -32.42 23.15
CA LYS A 37 -3.57 -31.59 24.02
C LYS A 37 -4.72 -31.09 23.13
N ASP A 38 -5.87 -31.76 23.24
CA ASP A 38 -7.14 -31.38 22.62
C ASP A 38 -7.63 -30.09 23.31
N ASP A 39 -6.86 -29.02 23.15
CA ASP A 39 -7.25 -27.64 23.43
C ASP A 39 -7.60 -26.95 22.10
N SER A 40 -8.16 -27.69 21.13
CA SER A 40 -9.05 -27.06 20.14
C SER A 40 -10.41 -26.89 20.82
N GLY A 41 -10.44 -26.02 21.83
CA GLY A 41 -11.70 -25.49 22.32
C GLY A 41 -12.42 -24.91 21.11
N ASP A 42 -13.60 -25.45 20.83
CA ASP A 42 -14.56 -24.86 19.92
C ASP A 42 -14.90 -23.47 20.48
N ILE A 43 -14.09 -22.47 20.11
CA ILE A 43 -14.38 -21.08 20.43
C ILE A 43 -15.57 -20.73 19.53
N SER A 44 -16.78 -21.00 20.01
CA SER A 44 -18.00 -20.52 19.37
C SER A 44 -18.02 -19.00 19.51
N VAL A 45 -17.30 -18.30 18.63
CA VAL A 45 -17.34 -16.84 18.56
C VAL A 45 -18.74 -16.50 18.07
N LYS A 46 -19.62 -16.06 18.99
CA LYS A 46 -20.84 -15.34 18.61
C LYS A 46 -20.40 -14.01 17.99
N LEU A 47 -20.09 -14.05 16.70
CA LEU A 47 -19.90 -12.86 15.89
C LEU A 47 -21.28 -12.21 15.77
N THR A 48 -21.53 -11.20 16.61
CA THR A 48 -22.64 -10.27 16.36
C THR A 48 -22.32 -9.57 15.04
N LEU A 49 -22.88 -10.10 13.95
CA LEU A 49 -22.71 -9.57 12.61
C LEU A 49 -23.28 -8.15 12.60
N LEU A 50 -22.41 -7.18 12.35
CA LEU A 50 -22.82 -5.80 12.22
C LEU A 50 -23.66 -5.66 10.95
N THR A 51 -24.78 -4.93 11.02
CA THR A 51 -25.55 -4.63 9.81
C THR A 51 -24.75 -3.68 8.92
N PRO A 52 -24.82 -3.81 7.59
CA PRO A 52 -24.07 -2.95 6.66
C PRO A 52 -24.45 -1.47 6.82
N GLN A 53 -25.71 -1.19 7.15
CA GLN A 53 -26.19 0.16 7.45
C GLN A 53 -25.53 0.75 8.70
N ARG A 54 -25.32 -0.06 9.75
CA ARG A 54 -24.60 0.38 10.95
C ARG A 54 -23.12 0.62 10.66
N ALA A 55 -22.50 -0.24 9.84
CA ALA A 55 -21.11 -0.06 9.41
C ALA A 55 -20.91 1.28 8.68
N ALA A 56 -21.80 1.62 7.75
CA ALA A 56 -21.74 2.90 7.03
C ALA A 56 -21.91 4.11 7.98
N GLN A 57 -22.78 3.99 8.99
CA GLN A 57 -22.98 5.05 9.99
C GLN A 57 -21.72 5.25 10.86
N ILE A 58 -21.05 4.16 11.24
CA ILE A 58 -19.78 4.24 11.98
C ILE A 58 -18.71 4.87 11.09
N LEU A 59 -18.61 4.44 9.84
CA LEU A 59 -17.68 5.03 8.87
C LEU A 59 -17.89 6.53 8.68
N SER A 60 -19.14 6.99 8.58
CA SER A 60 -19.43 8.42 8.44
C SER A 60 -19.04 9.23 9.68
N ASN A 61 -19.15 8.64 10.87
CA ASN A 61 -18.90 9.32 12.15
C ASN A 61 -17.42 9.30 12.55
N THR A 62 -16.74 8.16 12.36
CA THR A 62 -15.37 7.93 12.83
C THR A 62 -14.34 8.41 11.82
N VAL A 63 -14.62 8.35 10.52
CA VAL A 63 -13.67 8.77 9.48
C VAL A 63 -13.88 10.25 9.14
N PRO A 64 -12.87 11.11 9.37
CA PRO A 64 -12.94 12.53 9.01
C PRO A 64 -13.24 12.74 7.52
N PRO A 65 -13.81 13.90 7.14
CA PRO A 65 -14.05 14.22 5.73
C PRO A 65 -12.74 14.37 4.93
N VAL A 66 -11.65 14.77 5.60
CA VAL A 66 -10.32 14.96 5.01
C VAL A 66 -9.30 14.11 5.74
N LEU A 67 -8.66 13.17 5.04
CA LEU A 67 -7.57 12.35 5.53
C LEU A 67 -6.23 12.97 5.12
N ILE A 68 -5.39 13.30 6.10
CA ILE A 68 -4.11 14.00 5.86
C ILE A 68 -2.96 13.00 5.89
N PHE A 69 -2.13 13.02 4.85
CA PHE A 69 -0.90 12.25 4.76
C PHE A 69 0.30 13.18 4.63
N TYR A 70 1.34 12.95 5.41
CA TYR A 70 2.60 13.69 5.32
C TYR A 70 3.63 12.85 4.56
N ARG A 71 4.21 13.44 3.51
CA ARG A 71 5.24 12.80 2.68
C ARG A 71 6.35 13.80 2.33
N PRO A 72 7.61 13.36 2.26
CA PRO A 72 8.69 14.25 1.83
C PRO A 72 8.53 14.56 0.33
N PRO A 73 8.52 15.85 -0.06
CA PRO A 73 8.47 16.24 -1.46
C PRO A 73 9.77 15.83 -2.19
N ILE A 74 9.63 15.34 -3.41
CA ILE A 74 10.69 15.32 -4.41
C ILE A 74 10.85 16.77 -4.83
N ALA A 75 11.99 17.37 -4.48
CA ALA A 75 12.34 18.67 -5.04
C ALA A 75 12.28 18.52 -6.57
N ALA A 76 11.31 19.20 -7.21
CA ALA A 76 11.37 19.41 -8.65
C ALA A 76 12.77 19.95 -8.92
N ALA A 77 13.53 19.27 -9.78
CA ALA A 77 14.82 19.78 -10.22
C ALA A 77 14.56 21.22 -10.65
N GLN A 78 15.17 22.18 -9.94
CA GLN A 78 14.96 23.60 -10.22
C GLN A 78 15.09 23.79 -11.74
N PRO A 79 14.09 24.35 -12.44
CA PRO A 79 14.25 24.67 -13.84
C PRO A 79 15.42 25.66 -13.92
N GLY A 80 16.56 25.16 -14.39
CA GLY A 80 17.77 25.91 -14.67
C GLY A 80 18.20 26.89 -13.59
N LYS A 81 19.23 26.51 -12.81
CA LYS A 81 20.32 27.46 -12.57
C LYS A 81 20.96 27.72 -13.95
N ALA A 82 20.30 28.55 -14.77
CA ALA A 82 20.85 29.08 -15.99
C ALA A 82 22.07 29.89 -15.55
N LEU A 83 23.25 29.29 -15.70
CA LEU A 83 24.49 30.03 -15.70
C LEU A 83 24.29 31.22 -16.65
N PRO A 84 24.48 32.48 -16.19
CA PRO A 84 24.39 33.62 -17.09
C PRO A 84 25.45 33.41 -18.18
N ARG A 85 25.01 33.17 -19.41
CA ARG A 85 25.89 33.16 -20.57
C ARG A 85 26.37 34.61 -20.74
N PRO A 86 27.67 34.93 -20.57
CA PRO A 86 28.12 36.29 -20.72
C PRO A 86 28.15 36.62 -22.22
N GLY A 87 27.16 37.37 -22.70
CA GLY A 87 27.18 37.90 -24.06
C GLY A 87 25.84 37.96 -24.76
N ALA A 88 24.89 38.75 -24.25
CA ALA A 88 23.84 39.34 -25.06
C ALA A 88 23.31 40.59 -24.34
N ALA A 89 24.02 41.70 -24.49
CA ALA A 89 23.48 43.01 -24.21
C ALA A 89 22.56 43.41 -25.37
N VAL A 90 21.25 43.42 -25.14
CA VAL A 90 20.32 44.32 -25.87
C VAL A 90 19.20 44.72 -24.94
N SER A 91 19.13 46.02 -24.68
CA SER A 91 18.08 46.70 -23.93
C SER A 91 16.73 46.58 -24.64
N SER A 92 15.66 46.33 -23.89
CA SER A 92 14.34 46.85 -24.23
C SER A 92 13.44 46.86 -23.01
N ALA A 93 13.08 48.07 -22.57
CA ALA A 93 12.08 48.36 -21.54
C ALA A 93 10.65 47.84 -21.88
N ALA A 94 10.48 47.12 -22.99
CA ALA A 94 9.24 46.43 -23.35
C ALA A 94 9.17 44.97 -22.82
N ALA A 95 10.25 44.43 -22.24
CA ALA A 95 10.24 43.07 -21.67
C ALA A 95 9.54 42.99 -20.31
N ASP A 96 9.45 44.11 -19.58
CA ASP A 96 8.88 44.17 -18.22
C ASP A 96 7.35 44.07 -18.19
N LEU A 97 6.66 44.45 -19.27
CA LEU A 97 5.18 44.44 -19.34
C LEU A 97 4.59 43.11 -19.80
N ALA A 98 5.39 42.23 -20.41
CA ALA A 98 4.94 40.89 -20.81
C ALA A 98 5.05 39.85 -19.67
N ALA A 99 5.74 40.17 -18.57
CA ALA A 99 5.92 39.29 -17.43
C ALA A 99 4.80 39.41 -16.37
N ALA A 100 3.83 40.31 -16.55
CA ALA A 100 2.84 40.67 -15.53
C ALA A 100 1.40 40.19 -15.82
N SER A 101 1.19 39.31 -16.79
CA SER A 101 -0.15 38.78 -17.12
C SER A 101 -0.10 37.33 -17.61
N GLU A 102 0.52 36.46 -16.81
CA GLU A 102 0.16 35.05 -16.80
C GLU A 102 -0.38 34.77 -15.39
N PRO A 103 -1.63 34.29 -15.21
CA PRO A 103 -2.01 33.72 -13.93
C PRO A 103 -0.99 32.62 -13.62
N PRO A 104 -0.47 32.49 -12.39
CA PRO A 104 0.39 31.36 -12.06
C PRO A 104 -0.41 30.09 -12.36
N SER A 105 -0.06 29.48 -13.50
CA SER A 105 -0.45 28.14 -13.88
C SER A 105 -0.33 27.27 -12.64
N SER A 106 -1.40 26.53 -12.37
CA SER A 106 -1.55 25.59 -11.26
C SER A 106 -0.19 25.03 -10.82
N LEU A 107 0.20 25.41 -9.59
CA LEU A 107 1.41 24.98 -8.91
C LEU A 107 1.71 23.51 -9.23
N GLU A 108 2.85 23.30 -9.87
CA GLU A 108 3.29 22.01 -10.37
C GLU A 108 3.18 20.93 -9.29
N PRO A 109 2.72 19.72 -9.63
CA PRO A 109 2.59 18.63 -8.68
C PRO A 109 3.99 18.21 -8.25
N THR A 110 4.44 18.77 -7.12
CA THR A 110 5.65 18.34 -6.45
C THR A 110 5.48 16.85 -6.15
N GLY A 111 6.21 16.01 -6.88
CA GLY A 111 6.18 14.56 -6.68
C GLY A 111 6.49 14.24 -5.23
N ILE A 112 5.96 13.14 -4.70
CA ILE A 112 6.31 12.66 -3.36
C ILE A 112 7.31 11.52 -3.45
N TYR A 113 8.16 11.40 -2.45
CA TYR A 113 8.97 10.20 -2.31
C TYR A 113 8.08 9.05 -1.83
N GLY A 114 7.95 8.03 -2.67
CA GLY A 114 7.02 6.90 -2.47
C GLY A 114 5.67 7.09 -3.15
N SER A 115 4.64 6.42 -2.64
CA SER A 115 3.26 6.56 -3.12
C SER A 115 2.29 6.47 -1.95
N VAL A 116 1.15 7.16 -2.04
CA VAL A 116 -0.01 6.93 -1.18
C VAL A 116 -0.96 6.02 -1.97
N SER A 117 -1.06 4.76 -1.55
CA SER A 117 -1.89 3.75 -2.20
C SER A 117 -3.26 3.61 -1.55
N THR A 118 -4.20 2.95 -2.23
CA THR A 118 -5.48 2.53 -1.63
C THR A 118 -5.27 1.68 -0.36
N ALA A 119 -4.18 0.91 -0.28
CA ALA A 119 -3.82 0.15 0.91
C ALA A 119 -3.41 1.03 2.09
N ASP A 120 -2.69 2.14 1.83
CA ASP A 120 -2.35 3.12 2.87
C ASP A 120 -3.60 3.83 3.38
N VAL A 121 -4.51 4.19 2.48
CA VAL A 121 -5.81 4.79 2.82
C VAL A 121 -6.65 3.81 3.65
N ALA A 122 -6.76 2.55 3.23
CA ALA A 122 -7.46 1.52 3.98
C ALA A 122 -6.86 1.33 5.38
N THR A 123 -5.54 1.31 5.49
CA THR A 123 -4.84 1.14 6.78
C THR A 123 -5.10 2.33 7.70
N SER A 124 -5.06 3.55 7.19
CA SER A 124 -5.38 4.77 7.93
C SER A 124 -6.83 4.74 8.44
N ILE A 125 -7.79 4.38 7.57
CA ILE A 125 -9.21 4.26 7.95
C ILE A 125 -9.39 3.17 9.02
N ARG A 126 -8.76 2.00 8.88
CA ARG A 126 -8.81 0.93 9.87
C ARG A 126 -8.24 1.38 11.22
N ALA A 127 -7.16 2.14 11.23
CA ALA A 127 -6.58 2.69 12.46
C ALA A 127 -7.56 3.64 13.17
N LEU A 128 -8.27 4.48 12.40
CA LEU A 128 -9.31 5.35 12.96
C LEU A 128 -10.48 4.53 13.52
N LEU A 129 -10.95 3.53 12.77
CA LEU A 129 -12.03 2.64 13.19
C LEU A 129 -11.70 1.78 14.41
N ALA A 130 -10.43 1.42 14.59
CA ALA A 130 -9.97 0.67 15.76
C ALA A 130 -10.12 1.45 17.08
N THR A 131 -10.33 2.77 17.03
CA THR A 131 -10.63 3.60 18.21
C THR A 131 -12.03 3.33 18.76
N ASP A 132 -12.96 2.85 17.91
CA ASP A 132 -14.34 2.55 18.26
C ASP A 132 -14.56 1.03 18.40
N GLU A 133 -15.32 0.61 19.42
CA GLU A 133 -15.57 -0.81 19.70
C GLU A 133 -16.36 -1.49 18.57
N GLU A 134 -17.32 -0.79 17.98
CA GLU A 134 -18.08 -1.29 16.83
C GLU A 134 -17.27 -1.11 15.53
N GLY A 135 -16.49 -0.03 15.42
CA GLY A 135 -15.63 0.26 14.27
C GLY A 135 -14.55 -0.79 14.03
N SER A 136 -13.96 -1.36 15.08
CA SER A 136 -12.96 -2.43 14.97
C SER A 136 -13.47 -3.67 14.22
N ARG A 137 -14.80 -3.88 14.17
CA ARG A 137 -15.42 -5.00 13.45
C ARG A 137 -15.61 -4.74 11.95
N VAL A 138 -15.48 -3.48 11.51
CA VAL A 138 -15.67 -3.09 10.11
C VAL A 138 -14.35 -3.31 9.36
N VAL A 139 -14.35 -4.28 8.45
CA VAL A 139 -13.19 -4.60 7.60
C VAL A 139 -13.36 -3.96 6.23
N ILE A 140 -12.53 -2.96 5.93
CA ILE A 140 -12.45 -2.34 4.60
C ILE A 140 -11.27 -2.92 3.83
N SER A 141 -11.52 -3.36 2.61
CA SER A 141 -10.52 -3.88 1.68
C SER A 141 -10.00 -2.75 0.78
N PRO A 142 -8.72 -2.78 0.35
CA PRO A 142 -8.19 -1.77 -0.57
C PRO A 142 -8.92 -1.74 -1.91
N GLU A 143 -9.49 -2.87 -2.34
CA GLU A 143 -10.29 -3.01 -3.58
C GLU A 143 -11.61 -2.22 -3.54
N GLU A 144 -12.06 -1.83 -2.35
CA GLU A 144 -13.30 -1.07 -2.17
C GLU A 144 -13.08 0.44 -2.24
N ILE A 145 -11.82 0.87 -2.36
CA ILE A 145 -11.42 2.27 -2.37
C ILE A 145 -10.96 2.62 -3.79
N ILE A 146 -11.54 3.67 -4.37
CA ILE A 146 -11.24 4.12 -5.73
C ILE A 146 -10.87 5.60 -5.70
N PHE A 147 -9.74 5.96 -6.30
CA PHE A 147 -9.39 7.37 -6.51
C PHE A 147 -10.21 7.93 -7.68
N LEU A 148 -11.03 8.95 -7.43
CA LEU A 148 -11.86 9.59 -8.45
C LEU A 148 -11.11 10.68 -9.22
N ASN A 149 -10.12 11.33 -8.59
CA ASN A 149 -9.39 12.47 -9.16
C ASN A 149 -7.91 12.17 -9.45
N SER A 150 -7.57 10.91 -9.79
CA SER A 150 -6.21 10.52 -10.23
C SER A 150 -5.92 10.88 -11.70
N ILE A 151 -6.80 11.63 -12.36
CA ILE A 151 -6.68 12.06 -13.76
C ILE A 151 -5.75 13.28 -13.81
N SER A 152 -4.46 13.06 -13.62
CA SER A 152 -3.45 13.91 -14.25
C SER A 152 -2.96 13.17 -15.49
N GLU A 153 -2.92 13.86 -16.62
CA GLU A 153 -2.71 13.36 -18.00
C GLU A 153 -1.36 12.62 -18.22
N GLU A 154 -0.56 12.42 -17.17
CA GLU A 154 0.76 11.79 -17.20
C GLU A 154 0.79 10.40 -16.53
N ASP A 155 -0.26 10.00 -15.79
CA ASP A 155 -0.33 8.72 -15.07
C ASP A 155 -1.12 7.63 -15.86
N GLU A 156 -1.30 7.82 -17.18
CA GLU A 156 -2.14 6.99 -18.08
C GLU A 156 -1.68 5.53 -18.30
N LEU A 157 -0.59 5.07 -17.67
CA LEU A 157 -0.07 3.70 -17.89
C LEU A 157 0.19 2.93 -16.58
N GLY A 158 -0.84 2.79 -15.73
CA GLY A 158 -0.97 1.58 -14.90
C GLY A 158 -1.09 1.75 -13.38
N ASP A 159 -1.03 2.96 -12.82
CA ASP A 159 -1.08 3.17 -11.36
C ASP A 159 -2.34 3.96 -10.91
N VAL A 160 -3.54 3.50 -11.28
CA VAL A 160 -4.82 4.17 -10.90
C VAL A 160 -5.08 4.16 -9.39
N ASP A 161 -4.44 3.23 -8.68
CA ASP A 161 -4.60 2.99 -7.24
C ASP A 161 -3.58 3.72 -6.37
N ARG A 162 -2.69 4.54 -6.95
CA ARG A 162 -1.55 5.13 -6.25
C ARG A 162 -1.36 6.60 -6.61
N VAL A 163 -1.20 7.42 -5.59
CA VAL A 163 -0.90 8.85 -5.71
C VAL A 163 0.59 9.08 -5.46
N LYS A 164 1.28 9.71 -6.41
CA LYS A 164 2.71 10.06 -6.32
C LYS A 164 2.96 11.57 -6.26
N ARG A 165 1.93 12.37 -5.99
CA ARG A 165 1.97 13.84 -6.03
C ARG A 165 1.40 14.44 -4.75
N LEU A 166 1.87 15.62 -4.36
CA LEU A 166 1.22 16.44 -3.33
C LEU A 166 -0.09 17.04 -3.87
N GLY A 167 -1.09 17.20 -3.00
CA GLY A 167 -2.37 17.79 -3.39
C GLY A 167 -3.58 17.16 -2.69
N ASP A 168 -4.75 17.55 -3.18
CA ASP A 168 -6.04 17.07 -2.69
C ASP A 168 -6.66 16.10 -3.71
N PHE A 169 -6.90 14.87 -3.27
CA PHE A 169 -7.41 13.77 -4.08
C PHE A 169 -8.75 13.30 -3.52
N GLU A 170 -9.75 13.10 -4.37
CA GLU A 170 -11.04 12.56 -3.93
C GLU A 170 -11.03 11.03 -4.03
N VAL A 171 -11.48 10.37 -2.97
CA VAL A 171 -11.63 8.91 -2.90
C VAL A 171 -13.08 8.51 -2.67
N GLU A 172 -13.51 7.48 -3.37
CA GLU A 172 -14.77 6.79 -3.16
C GLU A 172 -14.53 5.51 -2.36
N ILE A 173 -15.26 5.32 -1.26
CA ILE A 173 -15.17 4.15 -0.39
C ILE A 173 -16.50 3.38 -0.48
N LYS A 174 -16.45 2.15 -0.97
CA LYS A 174 -17.60 1.25 -1.05
C LYS A 174 -17.64 0.32 0.16
N VAL A 175 -18.82 0.06 0.71
CA VAL A 175 -18.98 -0.86 1.84
C VAL A 175 -19.65 -2.13 1.34
N LYS A 176 -19.03 -3.30 1.59
CA LYS A 176 -19.64 -4.60 1.30
C LYS A 176 -21.04 -4.71 1.90
N GLY A 177 -22.02 -4.95 1.04
CA GLY A 177 -23.43 -5.10 1.43
C GLY A 177 -24.26 -3.82 1.40
N MET A 178 -23.69 -2.69 0.96
CA MET A 178 -24.42 -1.44 0.74
C MET A 178 -24.19 -0.89 -0.66
N LYS A 179 -25.20 -0.22 -1.22
CA LYS A 179 -25.10 0.45 -2.53
C LYS A 179 -24.49 1.85 -2.44
N ASP A 180 -24.48 2.41 -1.23
CA ASP A 180 -24.01 3.76 -0.97
C ASP A 180 -22.48 3.78 -0.88
N SER A 181 -21.87 4.63 -1.70
CA SER A 181 -20.44 4.94 -1.63
C SER A 181 -20.21 6.20 -0.79
N LEU A 182 -19.21 6.19 0.07
CA LEU A 182 -18.78 7.37 0.82
C LEU A 182 -17.66 8.09 0.08
N LYS A 183 -17.87 9.37 -0.23
CA LYS A 183 -16.84 10.24 -0.80
C LYS A 183 -16.06 10.93 0.30
N LYS A 184 -14.73 10.85 0.24
CA LYS A 184 -13.81 11.48 1.18
C LYS A 184 -12.66 12.13 0.43
N THR A 185 -12.02 13.12 1.06
CA THR A 185 -10.85 13.78 0.48
C THR A 185 -9.59 13.29 1.16
N VAL A 186 -8.57 12.94 0.37
CA VAL A 186 -7.23 12.60 0.80
C VAL A 186 -6.33 13.78 0.46
N ARG A 187 -5.79 14.44 1.48
CA ARG A 187 -4.88 15.58 1.36
C ARG A 187 -3.46 15.14 1.65
N VAL A 188 -2.57 15.27 0.69
CA VAL A 188 -1.15 14.93 0.85
C VAL A 188 -0.36 16.23 1.01
N LEU A 189 0.25 16.38 2.19
CA LEU A 189 1.04 17.53 2.58
C LEU A 189 2.54 17.19 2.65
N PRO A 190 3.42 18.17 2.41
CA PRO A 190 4.85 17.99 2.60
C PRO A 190 5.17 17.77 4.09
N GLU A 191 6.01 16.77 4.38
CA GLU A 191 6.57 16.58 5.72
C GLU A 191 7.54 17.73 6.05
N GLN A 192 7.22 18.52 7.08
CA GLN A 192 8.12 19.52 7.63
C GLN A 192 9.19 18.78 8.43
N LYS A 193 10.37 18.59 7.84
CA LYS A 193 11.53 18.06 8.58
C LYS A 193 11.91 19.12 9.62
N GLU A 194 11.56 18.91 10.89
CA GLU A 194 12.13 19.70 11.99
C GLU A 194 13.66 19.50 11.96
N VAL A 195 14.36 20.44 11.35
CA VAL A 195 15.81 20.50 11.38
C VAL A 195 16.20 20.95 12.78
N ASN A 196 16.36 19.98 13.67
CA ASN A 196 16.88 20.20 15.00
C ASN A 196 18.37 20.58 14.85
N PHE A 197 18.65 21.87 14.60
CA PHE A 197 20.00 22.43 14.64
C PHE A 197 20.48 22.35 16.09
N LYS A 198 21.19 21.27 16.40
CA LYS A 198 21.92 21.09 17.65
C LYS A 198 22.87 22.28 17.81
N LEU A 199 22.52 23.21 18.69
CA LEU A 199 23.35 24.33 19.11
C LEU A 199 24.40 23.81 20.11
N GLU A 200 25.34 22.99 19.63
CA GLU A 200 26.56 22.62 20.35
C GLU A 200 27.73 23.19 19.55
N ASP A 201 28.17 24.39 19.90
CA ASP A 201 29.57 24.80 20.10
C ASP A 201 29.64 26.33 20.17
N ALA A 202 29.70 26.90 21.37
CA ALA A 202 30.33 28.20 21.67
C ALA A 202 30.08 28.63 23.12
N ARG A 203 30.56 27.85 24.08
CA ARG A 203 30.90 28.38 25.42
C ARG A 203 32.08 27.60 25.99
N GLU A 204 33.25 27.86 25.44
CA GLU A 204 34.46 27.85 26.27
C GLU A 204 35.52 28.77 25.65
N LYS A 205 35.56 30.01 26.15
CA LYS A 205 36.78 30.79 26.37
C LYS A 205 36.52 31.80 27.48
#